data_AF-A0A3S5JD70-F1
#
_entry.id   AF-A0A3S5JD70-F1
#
_cell.length_a   1.000
_cell.length_b   1.000
_cell.length_c   1.000
_cell.angle_alpha   90.00
_cell.angle_beta   90.00
_cell.angle_gamma   90.00
#
_symmetry.space_group_name_H-M   'P 1'
#
loop_
_entity.id
_entity.type
_entity.pdbx_description
1 polymer ?
#
loop_
_entity_poly.entity_id
_entity_poly.type
_entity_poly.pdbx_seq_one_letter_code
_entity_poly.pdbx_strand_id
1 'polypeptide(L)'
;MIMMLTLPYNSTHTVEGRVKHLRSLLLVHSYLYYTLDTPIVTDHKWQQWANELRDIQAVTPCAIGWYDNEFKDWNGSTGYHLPVDAFVKTVTKRLGL
;
A
#
# COMPACT_ATOMS: atom_id res chain seq x y z
N MET A 1 -19.06 -32.06 -8.09
CA MET A 1 -19.18 -32.35 -6.65
C MET A 1 -18.04 -33.27 -6.25
N ILE A 2 -17.17 -32.82 -5.34
CA ILE A 2 -16.31 -33.51 -4.35
C ILE A 2 -15.50 -32.35 -3.71
N MET A 3 -16.07 -31.67 -2.72
CA MET A 3 -15.84 -31.88 -1.27
C MET A 3 -14.44 -31.37 -0.84
N MET A 4 -14.36 -30.05 -0.64
CA MET A 4 -13.25 -29.38 0.05
C MET A 4 -13.31 -29.75 1.53
N LEU A 5 -12.45 -30.66 1.95
CA LEU A 5 -12.20 -30.92 3.37
C LEU A 5 -11.51 -29.70 3.96
N THR A 6 -12.11 -29.21 5.05
CA THR A 6 -11.70 -28.09 5.89
C THR A 6 -10.27 -28.22 6.40
N LEU A 7 -9.46 -27.19 6.16
CA LEU A 7 -8.41 -26.76 7.08
C LEU A 7 -8.71 -25.30 7.46
N PRO A 8 -8.66 -24.90 8.74
CA PRO A 8 -8.76 -23.50 9.11
C PRO A 8 -7.47 -22.78 8.67
N TYR A 9 -7.51 -22.10 7.53
CA TYR A 9 -6.40 -21.29 7.06
C TYR A 9 -6.46 -19.91 7.72
N ASN A 10 -5.48 -19.61 8.57
CA ASN A 10 -5.28 -18.31 9.21
C ASN A 10 -5.32 -17.18 8.17
N SER A 11 -6.28 -16.27 8.32
CA SER A 11 -6.76 -15.31 7.33
C SER A 11 -5.90 -14.03 7.17
N THR A 12 -4.58 -14.13 7.23
CA THR A 12 -3.67 -12.95 7.20
C THR A 12 -2.82 -12.76 5.93
N HIS A 13 -2.93 -13.60 4.91
CA HIS A 13 -2.05 -13.53 3.71
C HIS A 13 -2.80 -13.59 2.38
N THR A 14 -3.74 -12.67 2.13
CA THR A 14 -4.32 -12.51 0.79
C THR A 14 -3.57 -11.46 -0.04
N VAL A 15 -3.67 -11.55 -1.37
CA VAL A 15 -3.09 -10.56 -2.29
C VAL A 15 -3.71 -9.18 -2.03
N GLU A 16 -5.01 -9.11 -1.79
CA GLU A 16 -5.71 -7.85 -1.47
C GLU A 16 -5.20 -7.24 -0.16
N GLY A 17 -4.96 -8.08 0.86
CA GLY A 17 -4.37 -7.64 2.13
C GLY A 17 -2.97 -7.05 1.93
N ARG A 18 -2.16 -7.66 1.07
CA ARG A 18 -0.80 -7.16 0.76
C ARG A 18 -0.85 -5.84 -0.02
N VAL A 19 -1.70 -5.74 -1.03
CA VAL A 19 -1.94 -4.49 -1.79
C VAL A 19 -2.36 -3.38 -0.85
N LYS A 20 -3.38 -3.62 0.00
CA LYS A 20 -3.86 -2.63 0.97
C LYS A 20 -2.73 -2.13 1.87
N HIS A 21 -1.89 -3.04 2.34
CA HIS A 21 -0.74 -2.70 3.17
C HIS A 21 0.29 -1.84 2.41
N LEU A 22 0.68 -2.25 1.20
CA LEU A 22 1.65 -1.51 0.38
C LEU A 22 1.14 -0.10 0.04
N ARG A 23 -0.11 0.04 -0.43
CA ARG A 23 -0.72 1.34 -0.71
C ARG A 23 -0.69 2.26 0.51
N SER A 24 -0.99 1.72 1.70
CA SER A 24 -0.94 2.47 2.96
C SER A 24 0.47 2.94 3.32
N LEU A 25 1.49 2.09 3.14
CA LEU A 25 2.89 2.46 3.37
C LEU A 25 3.34 3.58 2.42
N LEU A 26 2.99 3.46 1.14
CA LEU A 26 3.36 4.44 0.11
C LEU A 26 2.71 5.80 0.37
N LEU A 27 1.44 5.83 0.78
CA LEU A 27 0.71 7.04 1.17
C LEU A 27 1.37 7.75 2.36
N VAL A 28 1.61 7.02 3.45
CA VAL A 28 2.20 7.59 4.68
C VAL A 28 3.61 8.10 4.41
N HIS A 29 4.44 7.31 3.71
CA HIS A 29 5.79 7.75 3.37
C HIS A 29 5.79 9.00 2.49
N SER A 30 4.91 9.08 1.49
CA SER A 30 4.85 10.24 0.59
C SER A 30 4.47 11.51 1.34
N TYR A 31 3.57 11.43 2.32
CA TYR A 31 3.26 12.56 3.20
C TYR A 31 4.46 12.98 4.06
N LEU A 32 5.14 12.02 4.68
CA LEU A 32 6.34 12.27 5.49
C LEU A 32 7.44 12.93 4.67
N TYR A 33 7.68 12.44 3.45
CA TYR A 33 8.75 12.91 2.58
C TYR A 33 8.43 14.28 1.95
N TYR A 34 7.28 14.41 1.28
CA TYR A 34 6.98 15.61 0.49
C TYR A 34 6.31 16.74 1.29
N THR A 35 5.68 16.45 2.44
CA THR A 35 4.94 17.46 3.21
C THR A 35 5.56 17.78 4.55
N LEU A 36 6.07 16.77 5.27
CA LEU A 36 6.62 16.97 6.62
C LEU A 36 8.15 17.00 6.70
N ASP A 37 8.85 16.75 5.58
CA ASP A 37 10.32 16.69 5.51
C ASP A 37 10.95 15.81 6.62
N THR A 38 10.26 14.71 6.97
CA THR A 38 10.61 13.81 8.08
C THR A 38 10.44 12.33 7.70
N PRO A 39 11.09 11.85 6.62
CA PRO A 39 10.98 10.45 6.20
C PRO A 39 11.59 9.51 7.25
N ILE A 40 10.82 8.50 7.65
CA ILE A 40 11.25 7.46 8.62
C ILE A 40 11.84 6.20 7.97
N VAL A 41 11.73 6.07 6.65
CA VAL A 41 12.35 4.99 5.88
C VAL A 41 13.13 5.56 4.72
N THR A 42 14.10 4.80 4.21
CA THR A 42 14.93 5.23 3.09
C THR A 42 14.19 5.13 1.76
N ASP A 43 14.60 5.96 0.80
CA ASP A 43 14.09 5.94 -0.58
C ASP A 43 14.23 4.55 -1.22
N HIS A 44 15.34 3.84 -0.96
CA HIS A 44 15.52 2.47 -1.43
C HIS A 44 14.45 1.52 -0.87
N LYS A 45 14.12 1.63 0.43
CA LYS A 45 13.09 0.79 1.04
C LYS A 45 11.71 1.11 0.49
N TRP A 46 11.41 2.40 0.31
CA TRP A 46 10.18 2.83 -0.35
C TRP A 46 10.08 2.29 -1.78
N GLN A 47 11.17 2.35 -2.55
CA GLN A 47 11.21 1.87 -3.93
C GLN A 47 10.96 0.36 -4.03
N GLN A 48 11.43 -0.44 -3.05
CA GLN A 48 11.11 -1.86 -2.97
C GLN A 48 9.59 -2.10 -2.88
N TRP A 49 8.89 -1.34 -2.03
CA TRP A 49 7.42 -1.45 -1.90
C TRP A 49 6.70 -0.95 -3.15
N ALA A 50 7.19 0.12 -3.77
CA ALA A 50 6.63 0.69 -4.98
C ALA A 50 6.70 -0.30 -6.16
N ASN A 51 7.85 -0.96 -6.32
CA ASN A 51 8.06 -2.01 -7.33
C ASN A 51 7.21 -3.24 -7.05
N GLU A 52 7.16 -3.69 -5.80
CA GLU A 52 6.34 -4.84 -5.40
C GLU A 52 4.85 -4.60 -5.73
N LEU A 53 4.33 -3.41 -5.42
CA LEU A 53 2.94 -3.07 -5.74
C LEU A 53 2.71 -3.07 -7.26
N ARG A 54 3.61 -2.47 -8.05
CA ARG A 54 3.53 -2.49 -9.52
C ARG A 54 3.45 -3.92 -10.03
N ASP A 55 4.35 -4.79 -9.57
CA ASP A 55 4.46 -6.17 -10.06
C ASP A 55 3.22 -6.99 -9.69
N ILE A 56 2.65 -6.78 -8.49
CA ILE A 56 1.39 -7.42 -8.09
C ILE A 56 0.21 -6.93 -8.97
N GLN A 57 0.10 -5.62 -9.21
CA GLN A 57 -0.99 -5.06 -10.01
C GLN A 57 -0.90 -5.41 -11.49
N ALA A 58 0.30 -5.72 -12.00
CA ALA A 58 0.48 -6.15 -13.38
C ALA A 58 -0.17 -7.52 -13.68
N VAL A 59 -0.36 -8.36 -12.65
CA VAL A 59 -0.86 -9.73 -12.81
C VAL A 59 -2.19 -9.99 -12.09
N THR A 60 -2.72 -9.02 -11.34
CA THR A 60 -3.99 -9.16 -10.62
C THR A 60 -4.87 -7.92 -10.75
N PRO A 61 -6.17 -8.06 -11.06
CA PRO A 61 -7.12 -6.94 -11.02
C PRO A 61 -7.19 -6.40 -9.60
N CYS A 62 -6.78 -5.15 -9.41
CA CYS A 62 -6.50 -4.60 -8.09
C CYS A 62 -7.63 -3.70 -7.54
N ALA A 63 -8.87 -4.04 -7.88
CA ALA A 63 -10.07 -3.38 -7.39
C ALA A 63 -10.46 -3.97 -6.02
N ILE A 64 -9.84 -3.44 -4.95
CA ILE A 64 -10.00 -3.94 -3.59
C ILE A 64 -10.73 -2.95 -2.66
N GLY A 65 -11.20 -1.83 -3.21
CA GLY A 65 -11.88 -0.76 -2.48
C GLY A 65 -10.94 0.08 -1.61
N TRP A 66 -9.64 0.13 -1.91
CA TRP A 66 -8.67 0.86 -1.09
C TRP A 66 -7.69 1.67 -1.94
N TYR A 67 -8.02 2.95 -2.17
CA TYR A 67 -7.28 3.83 -3.08
C TYR A 67 -7.13 3.26 -4.50
N ASP A 68 -8.16 2.57 -4.99
CA ASP A 68 -8.09 1.92 -6.31
C ASP A 68 -7.86 2.95 -7.42
N ASN A 69 -8.45 4.15 -7.32
CA ASN A 69 -8.32 5.19 -8.33
C ASN A 69 -6.93 5.82 -8.35
N GLU A 70 -6.34 6.04 -7.18
CA GLU A 70 -5.03 6.66 -7.01
C GLU A 70 -3.92 5.72 -7.47
N PHE A 71 -4.14 4.41 -7.37
CA PHE A 71 -3.16 3.38 -7.76
C PHE A 71 -3.49 2.67 -9.09
N LYS A 72 -4.52 3.11 -9.84
CA LYS A 72 -4.96 2.43 -11.07
C LYS A 72 -3.86 2.30 -12.14
N ASP A 73 -3.05 3.34 -12.30
CA ASP A 73 -1.94 3.43 -13.28
C ASP A 73 -0.58 3.38 -12.57
N TRP A 74 -0.51 2.76 -11.39
CA TRP A 74 0.69 2.74 -10.57
C TRP A 74 1.85 2.04 -11.29
N ASN A 75 2.92 2.80 -11.56
CA ASN A 75 4.14 2.31 -12.20
C ASN A 75 5.34 2.23 -11.22
N GLY A 76 5.15 2.67 -9.98
CA GLY A 76 6.18 2.65 -8.94
C GLY A 76 7.25 3.75 -9.03
N SER A 77 7.08 4.80 -9.84
CA SER A 77 8.15 5.80 -10.06
C SER A 77 8.15 6.96 -9.06
N THR A 78 7.00 7.35 -8.52
CA THR A 78 6.92 8.48 -7.57
C THR A 78 5.67 8.39 -6.71
N GLY A 79 5.77 8.85 -5.46
CA GLY A 79 4.65 9.01 -4.54
C GLY A 79 4.10 10.44 -4.46
N TYR A 80 4.65 11.39 -5.22
CA TYR A 80 4.32 12.83 -5.09
C TYR A 80 2.83 13.14 -5.31
N HIS A 81 2.19 12.40 -6.20
CA HIS A 81 0.77 12.60 -6.55
C HIS A 81 -0.20 11.93 -5.56
N LEU A 82 0.30 11.17 -4.58
CA LEU A 82 -0.55 10.43 -3.65
C LEU A 82 -1.26 11.39 -2.68
N PRO A 83 -2.55 11.16 -2.37
CA PRO A 83 -3.33 12.08 -1.56
C PRO A 83 -2.91 12.09 -0.08
N VAL A 84 -3.19 13.22 0.57
CA VAL A 84 -3.04 13.40 2.01
C VAL A 84 -4.42 13.61 2.63
N ASP A 85 -5.05 12.53 3.07
CA ASP A 85 -6.40 12.55 3.65
C ASP A 85 -6.40 12.25 5.16
N ALA A 86 -7.60 12.01 5.72
CA ALA A 86 -7.80 11.71 7.12
C ALA A 86 -7.09 10.42 7.57
N PHE A 87 -7.03 9.38 6.73
CA PHE A 87 -6.32 8.16 7.05
C PHE A 87 -4.82 8.43 7.19
N VAL A 88 -4.22 9.09 6.20
CA VAL A 88 -2.78 9.40 6.18
C VAL A 88 -2.39 10.24 7.40
N LYS A 89 -3.15 11.30 7.70
CA LYS A 89 -2.92 12.16 8.87
C LYS A 89 -3.09 11.41 10.18
N THR A 90 -4.10 10.54 10.30
CA THR A 90 -4.36 9.78 11.51
C THR A 90 -3.26 8.75 11.80
N VAL A 91 -2.81 8.03 10.77
CA VAL A 91 -1.72 7.05 10.92
C VAL A 91 -0.43 7.77 11.31
N THR A 92 -0.10 8.87 10.63
CA THR A 92 1.11 9.66 10.93
C THR A 92 1.11 10.15 12.38
N LYS A 93 -0.01 10.71 12.86
CA LYS A 93 -0.16 11.15 14.26
C LYS A 93 0.04 10.02 15.27
N ARG A 94 -0.38 8.79 14.94
CA ARG A 94 -0.19 7.61 15.82
C ARG A 94 1.27 7.16 15.90
N LEU A 95 2.09 7.53 14.92
CA LEU A 95 3.53 7.30 14.94
C LEU A 95 4.28 8.32 15.81
N GLY A 96 3.57 9.32 16.36
CA GLY A 96 4.17 10.41 17.14
C GLY A 96 4.82 11.49 16.29
N LEU A 97 4.41 11.58 15.01
CA LEU A 97 4.87 12.56 14.01
C LEU A 97 3.78 13.60 13.73
#